data_AF-A0A292SQG9-F1
#
_entry.id   AF-A0A292SQG9-F1
#
_cell.length_a   1.000
_cell.length_b   1.000
_cell.length_c   1.000
_cell.angle_alpha   90.00
_cell.angle_beta   90.00
_cell.angle_gamma   90.00
#
_symmetry.space_group_name_H-M   'P 1'
#
loop_
_entity.id
_entity.type
_entity.pdbx_description
1 polymer ?
#
loop_
_entity_poly.entity_id
_entity_poly.type
_entity_poly.pdbx_seq_one_letter_code
_entity_poly.pdbx_strand_id
1 'polypeptide(L)'
;MIDSAQLIKIIHQLPASLISIIVTNVLLILGFALGKLVLYRNENAIKFYAYFSVVISLLFALYFISILWFSLSNLYLGNAVYAAIFPIFLFLPFIIGHFASYEKVHFYTNIQILTLIISLLLALSFI
;
A
#
# COMPACT_ATOMS: atom_id res chain seq x y z
N MET A 1 24.99 -12.77 -8.94
CA MET A 1 23.69 -13.46 -8.79
C MET A 1 23.45 -13.67 -7.31
N ILE A 2 22.42 -13.05 -6.75
CA ILE A 2 21.98 -13.37 -5.38
C ILE A 2 21.31 -14.73 -5.47
N ASP A 3 21.82 -15.71 -4.74
CA ASP A 3 21.25 -17.05 -4.70
C ASP A 3 19.89 -16.99 -3.97
N SER A 4 18.91 -17.78 -4.41
CA SER A 4 17.55 -17.75 -3.83
C SER A 4 17.57 -18.03 -2.31
N ALA A 5 18.54 -18.86 -1.86
CA ALA A 5 18.80 -19.15 -0.46
C ALA A 5 19.31 -17.94 0.35
N GLN A 6 20.07 -17.03 -0.25
CA GLN A 6 20.52 -15.78 0.41
C GLN A 6 19.36 -14.80 0.55
N LEU A 7 18.49 -14.71 -0.46
CA LEU A 7 17.27 -13.89 -0.44
C LEU A 7 16.33 -14.29 0.71
N ILE A 8 16.12 -15.59 0.90
CA ILE A 8 15.28 -16.13 2.00
C ILE A 8 15.85 -15.78 3.38
N LYS A 9 17.19 -15.82 3.54
CA LYS A 9 17.84 -15.45 4.80
C LYS A 9 17.68 -13.96 5.13
N ILE A 10 17.83 -13.09 4.14
CA ILE A 10 17.63 -11.64 4.30
C ILE A 10 16.17 -11.36 4.71
N ILE A 11 15.20 -12.00 4.03
CA ILE A 11 13.77 -11.84 4.34
C ILE A 11 13.46 -12.28 5.80
N HIS A 12 14.06 -13.37 6.29
CA HIS A 12 13.84 -13.82 7.67
C HIS A 12 14.47 -12.90 8.74
N GLN A 13 15.43 -12.07 8.37
CA GLN A 13 16.05 -11.10 9.30
C GLN A 13 15.25 -9.80 9.41
N LEU A 14 14.33 -9.54 8.47
CA LEU A 14 13.52 -8.34 8.48
C LEU A 14 12.40 -8.40 9.52
N PRO A 15 12.04 -7.26 10.14
CA PRO A 15 10.88 -7.20 11.00
C PRO A 15 9.62 -7.64 10.25
N ALA A 16 8.83 -8.55 10.82
CA ALA A 16 7.60 -9.04 10.20
C ALA A 16 6.63 -7.90 9.85
N SER A 17 6.62 -6.83 10.64
CA SER A 17 5.85 -5.61 10.39
C SER A 17 6.26 -4.89 9.11
N LEU A 18 7.56 -4.83 8.81
CA LEU A 18 8.08 -4.22 7.59
C LEU A 18 7.72 -5.06 6.36
N ILE A 19 7.85 -6.38 6.47
CA ILE A 19 7.42 -7.31 5.41
C ILE A 19 5.93 -7.13 5.13
N SER A 20 5.10 -7.02 6.17
CA SER A 20 3.65 -6.79 6.04
C SER A 20 3.34 -5.49 5.29
N ILE A 21 4.05 -4.39 5.60
CA ILE A 21 3.92 -3.11 4.87
C ILE A 21 4.29 -3.26 3.39
N ILE A 22 5.39 -3.95 3.09
CA ILE A 22 5.85 -4.17 1.70
C ILE A 22 4.81 -4.97 0.92
N VAL A 23 4.36 -6.11 1.46
CA VAL A 23 3.39 -6.99 0.80
C VAL A 23 2.07 -6.26 0.56
N THR A 24 1.53 -5.58 1.57
CA THR A 24 0.26 -4.85 1.46
C THR A 24 0.37 -3.66 0.49
N ASN A 25 1.50 -2.93 0.47
CA ASN A 25 1.75 -1.88 -0.55
C ASN A 25 1.73 -2.46 -1.97
N VAL A 26 2.46 -3.55 -2.22
CA VAL A 26 2.52 -4.19 -3.53
C VAL A 26 1.11 -4.62 -3.97
N LEU A 27 0.34 -5.25 -3.08
CA LEU A 27 -1.03 -5.65 -3.37
C LEU A 27 -1.95 -4.46 -3.67
N LEU A 28 -1.82 -3.35 -2.94
CA LEU A 28 -2.58 -2.13 -3.20
C LEU A 28 -2.20 -1.50 -4.55
N ILE A 29 -0.91 -1.38 -4.87
CA ILE A 29 -0.43 -0.85 -6.16
C ILE A 29 -1.00 -1.68 -7.31
N LEU A 30 -0.89 -3.01 -7.21
CA LEU A 30 -1.46 -3.93 -8.19
C LEU A 30 -2.98 -3.80 -8.26
N GLY A 31 -3.65 -3.70 -7.11
CA GLY A 31 -5.08 -3.48 -7.02
C GLY A 31 -5.53 -2.24 -7.77
N PHE A 32 -4.92 -1.08 -7.51
CA PHE A 32 -5.23 0.17 -8.21
C PHE A 32 -4.86 0.14 -9.70
N ALA A 33 -3.74 -0.48 -10.06
CA ALA A 33 -3.34 -0.65 -11.46
C ALA A 33 -4.33 -1.53 -12.23
N LEU A 34 -4.74 -2.68 -11.65
CA LEU A 34 -5.76 -3.57 -12.21
C LEU A 34 -7.12 -2.88 -12.27
N GLY A 35 -7.50 -2.17 -11.21
CA GLY A 35 -8.68 -1.33 -11.18
C GLY A 35 -8.69 -0.40 -12.37
N LYS A 36 -7.61 0.35 -12.59
CA LYS A 36 -7.46 1.23 -13.76
C LYS A 36 -7.48 0.49 -15.10
N LEU A 37 -7.00 -0.74 -15.22
CA LEU A 37 -7.05 -1.45 -16.50
C LEU A 37 -8.45 -2.01 -16.81
N VAL A 38 -9.21 -2.39 -15.79
CA VAL A 38 -10.50 -3.08 -15.95
C VAL A 38 -11.69 -2.11 -15.85
N LEU A 39 -11.65 -1.11 -14.96
CA LEU A 39 -12.74 -0.13 -14.74
C LEU A 39 -13.14 0.60 -16.01
N TYR A 40 -12.18 0.96 -16.87
CA TYR A 40 -12.47 1.79 -18.03
C TYR A 40 -12.73 0.98 -19.30
N ARG A 41 -12.68 -0.36 -19.23
CA ARG A 41 -12.92 -1.22 -20.39
C ARG A 41 -14.34 -1.81 -20.42
N ASN A 42 -15.00 -1.94 -19.26
CA ASN A 42 -16.29 -2.63 -19.13
C ASN A 42 -17.33 -1.80 -18.35
N GLU A 43 -17.98 -0.81 -18.97
CA GLU A 43 -18.96 0.05 -18.30
C GLU A 43 -20.13 -0.70 -17.62
N ASN A 44 -20.48 -1.91 -18.08
CA ASN A 44 -21.63 -2.68 -17.58
C ASN A 44 -21.31 -3.69 -16.44
N ALA A 45 -20.11 -3.66 -15.85
CA ALA A 45 -19.68 -4.66 -14.87
C ALA A 45 -19.97 -4.27 -13.39
N ILE A 46 -21.21 -3.87 -13.06
CA ILE A 46 -21.61 -3.37 -11.73
C ILE A 46 -21.20 -4.34 -10.59
N LYS A 47 -21.43 -5.65 -10.76
CA LYS A 47 -21.05 -6.66 -9.75
C LYS A 47 -19.55 -6.72 -9.52
N PHE A 48 -18.74 -6.61 -10.58
CA PHE A 48 -17.28 -6.58 -10.47
C PHE A 48 -16.83 -5.37 -9.65
N TYR A 49 -17.43 -4.19 -9.89
CA TYR A 49 -17.10 -2.97 -9.15
C TYR A 49 -17.40 -3.08 -7.65
N ALA A 50 -18.53 -3.69 -7.29
CA ALA A 50 -18.87 -3.92 -5.89
C ALA A 50 -17.83 -4.84 -5.21
N TYR A 51 -17.52 -6.00 -5.79
CA TYR A 51 -16.52 -6.91 -5.22
C TYR A 51 -15.12 -6.30 -5.18
N PHE A 52 -14.73 -5.59 -6.24
CA PHE A 52 -13.44 -4.91 -6.31
C PHE A 52 -13.30 -3.85 -5.21
N SER A 53 -14.33 -3.03 -4.97
CA SER A 53 -14.35 -2.03 -3.90
C SER A 53 -14.18 -2.68 -2.52
N VAL A 54 -14.87 -3.80 -2.26
CA VAL A 54 -14.72 -4.56 -1.00
C VAL A 54 -13.29 -5.07 -0.84
N VAL A 55 -12.69 -5.64 -1.90
CA VAL A 55 -11.30 -6.13 -1.86
C VAL A 55 -10.31 -5.01 -1.58
N ILE A 56 -10.44 -3.87 -2.24
CA ILE A 56 -9.58 -2.70 -2.01
C ILE A 56 -9.74 -2.18 -0.57
N SER A 57 -10.97 -2.12 -0.05
CA SER A 57 -11.23 -1.72 1.33
C SER A 57 -10.55 -2.65 2.34
N LEU A 58 -10.62 -3.97 2.12
CA LEU A 58 -9.93 -4.96 2.95
C LEU A 58 -8.40 -4.80 2.88
N LEU A 59 -7.85 -4.57 1.68
CA LEU A 59 -6.41 -4.32 1.52
C LEU A 59 -5.96 -3.06 2.26
N PHE A 60 -6.76 -1.99 2.25
CA PHE A 60 -6.48 -0.79 3.04
C PHE A 60 -6.55 -1.04 4.55
N ALA A 61 -7.49 -1.87 5.02
CA ALA A 61 -7.56 -2.25 6.43
C ALA A 61 -6.32 -3.06 6.87
N LEU A 62 -5.86 -3.99 6.03
CA LEU A 62 -4.62 -4.74 6.28
C LEU A 62 -3.39 -3.82 6.26
N TYR A 63 -3.37 -2.86 5.34
CA TYR A 63 -2.31 -1.87 5.27
C TYR A 63 -2.27 -0.97 6.51
N PHE A 64 -3.44 -0.53 6.99
CA PHE A 64 -3.61 0.20 8.25
C PHE A 64 -3.04 -0.58 9.44
N ILE A 65 -3.42 -1.85 9.59
CA ILE A 65 -2.93 -2.72 10.67
C ILE A 65 -1.42 -2.89 10.58
N SER A 66 -0.87 -3.06 9.37
CA SER A 66 0.57 -3.21 9.15
C SER A 66 1.35 -1.96 9.59
N ILE A 67 0.86 -0.77 9.24
CA ILE A 67 1.44 0.51 9.66
C ILE A 67 1.35 0.67 11.18
N LEU A 68 0.18 0.41 11.79
CA LEU A 68 0.03 0.50 13.24
C LEU A 68 0.99 -0.43 13.97
N TRP A 69 1.11 -1.68 13.52
CA TRP A 69 2.05 -2.63 14.10
C TRP A 69 3.48 -2.08 14.02
N PHE A 70 3.91 -1.63 12.83
CA PHE A 70 5.25 -1.08 12.64
C PHE A 70 5.51 0.13 13.54
N SER A 71 4.56 1.07 13.60
CA SER A 71 4.67 2.26 14.42
C SER A 71 4.76 1.94 15.91
N LEU A 72 3.90 1.06 16.42
CA LEU A 72 3.94 0.62 17.82
C LEU A 72 5.22 -0.12 18.17
N SER A 73 5.69 -1.00 17.28
CA SER A 73 6.94 -1.75 17.47
C SER A 73 8.15 -0.81 17.55
N ASN A 74 8.21 0.21 16.69
CA ASN A 74 9.29 1.19 16.71
C ASN A 74 9.20 2.14 17.91
N LEU A 75 8.00 2.54 18.35
CA LEU A 75 7.83 3.30 19.59
C LEU A 75 8.32 2.52 20.81
N TYR A 76 7.98 1.23 20.89
CA TYR A 76 8.44 0.36 21.97
C TYR A 76 9.97 0.24 22.01
N LEU A 77 10.63 0.26 20.85
CA LEU A 77 12.08 0.27 20.71
C LEU A 77 12.73 1.66 20.90
N GLY A 78 11.95 2.71 21.18
CA GLY A 78 12.44 4.08 21.38
C GLY A 78 12.67 4.89 20.09
N ASN A 79 12.35 4.34 18.91
CA ASN A 79 12.54 4.97 17.62
C ASN A 79 11.31 5.78 17.17
N ALA A 80 11.06 6.91 17.83
CA ALA A 80 9.88 7.77 17.56
C ALA A 80 9.83 8.29 16.11
N VAL A 81 10.97 8.59 15.49
CA VAL A 81 11.04 9.07 14.09
C VAL A 81 10.49 8.01 13.13
N TYR A 82 10.93 6.75 13.28
CA TYR A 82 10.49 5.66 12.42
C TYR A 82 9.02 5.32 12.65
N ALA A 83 8.54 5.46 13.88
CA ALA A 83 7.13 5.25 14.16
C ALA A 83 6.20 6.26 13.49
N ALA A 84 6.64 7.51 13.31
CA ALA A 84 5.82 8.58 12.74
C ALA A 84 5.84 8.65 11.20
N ILE A 85 6.77 7.94 10.53
CA ILE A 85 7.01 8.14 9.10
C ILE A 85 5.95 7.51 8.19
N PHE A 86 5.47 6.31 8.51
CA PHE A 86 4.47 5.58 7.71
C PHE A 86 3.02 6.04 7.86
N PRO A 87 2.55 6.51 9.03
CA PRO A 87 1.18 7.00 9.19
C PRO A 87 0.75 8.06 8.17
N ILE A 88 1.66 8.88 7.64
CA ILE A 88 1.34 9.88 6.61
C ILE A 88 0.85 9.20 5.31
N PHE A 89 1.50 8.11 4.91
CA PHE A 89 1.19 7.36 3.69
C PHE A 89 -0.09 6.53 3.80
N LEU A 90 -0.58 6.32 5.02
CA LEU A 90 -1.87 5.70 5.25
C LEU A 90 -3.03 6.60 4.78
N PHE A 91 -2.98 7.88 5.13
CA PHE A 91 -4.09 8.82 4.91
C PHE A 91 -4.05 9.49 3.55
N LEU A 92 -2.86 9.69 2.97
CA LEU A 92 -2.69 10.37 1.68
C LEU A 92 -3.58 9.77 0.57
N PRO A 93 -3.65 8.44 0.34
CA PRO A 93 -4.52 7.88 -0.69
C PRO A 93 -6.00 8.22 -0.50
N PHE A 94 -6.49 8.28 0.74
CA PHE A 94 -7.87 8.67 1.04
C PHE A 94 -8.13 10.14 0.78
N ILE A 95 -7.19 11.01 1.19
CA ILE A 95 -7.28 12.45 0.93
C ILE A 95 -7.32 12.71 -0.57
N ILE A 96 -6.42 12.08 -1.34
CA ILE A 96 -6.39 12.20 -2.80
C ILE A 96 -7.71 11.70 -3.42
N GLY A 97 -8.25 10.58 -2.92
CA GLY A 97 -9.52 10.03 -3.37
C GLY A 97 -10.72 10.92 -3.07
N HIS A 98 -10.72 11.61 -1.94
CA HIS A 98 -11.79 12.55 -1.56
C HIS A 98 -11.93 13.71 -2.55
N PHE A 99 -10.81 14.21 -3.10
CA PHE A 99 -10.81 15.27 -4.11
C PHE A 99 -11.03 14.78 -5.54
N ALA A 100 -11.18 13.47 -5.75
CA ALA A 100 -11.34 12.91 -7.08
C ALA A 100 -12.72 13.20 -7.66
N SER A 101 -12.76 13.98 -8.74
CA SER A 101 -13.95 14.12 -9.59
C SER A 101 -13.95 13.04 -10.67
N TYR A 102 -15.14 12.68 -11.18
CA TYR A 102 -15.29 11.70 -12.27
C TYR A 102 -14.46 12.07 -13.52
N GLU A 103 -14.37 13.35 -13.85
CA GLU A 103 -13.59 13.83 -15.00
C GLU A 103 -12.08 13.64 -14.85
N LYS A 104 -11.57 13.64 -13.61
CA LYS A 104 -10.13 13.59 -13.31
C LYS A 104 -9.74 12.33 -12.54
N VAL A 105 -10.62 11.33 -12.47
CA VAL A 105 -10.41 10.11 -11.68
C VAL A 105 -9.10 9.40 -12.07
N HIS A 106 -8.74 9.36 -13.35
CA HIS A 106 -7.47 8.80 -13.81
C HIS A 106 -6.25 9.48 -13.21
N PHE A 107 -6.28 10.82 -13.13
CA PHE A 107 -5.20 11.61 -12.57
C PHE A 107 -5.05 11.33 -11.08
N TYR A 108 -6.14 11.38 -10.33
CA TYR A 108 -6.13 11.12 -8.89
C TYR A 108 -5.74 9.67 -8.55
N THR A 109 -6.21 8.68 -9.30
CA THR A 109 -5.77 7.28 -9.14
C THR A 109 -4.27 7.13 -9.40
N ASN A 110 -3.71 7.82 -10.40
CA ASN A 110 -2.26 7.81 -10.63
C ASN A 110 -1.48 8.42 -9.44
N ILE A 111 -2.00 9.49 -8.83
CA ILE A 111 -1.38 10.10 -7.63
C ILE A 111 -1.48 9.14 -6.43
N GLN A 112 -2.61 8.44 -6.26
CA GLN A 112 -2.75 7.41 -5.21
C GLN A 112 -1.71 6.29 -5.41
N ILE A 113 -1.54 5.79 -6.64
CA ILE A 113 -0.51 4.80 -6.99
C ILE A 113 0.89 5.34 -6.70
N LEU A 114 1.19 6.58 -7.12
CA LEU A 114 2.48 7.22 -6.87
C LEU A 114 2.78 7.32 -5.37
N THR A 115 1.78 7.67 -4.57
CA THR A 115 1.89 7.73 -3.10
C THR A 115 2.26 6.37 -2.51
N LEU A 116 1.62 5.28 -2.98
CA LEU A 116 1.92 3.92 -2.57
C LEU A 116 3.33 3.49 -3.03
N ILE A 117 3.77 3.87 -4.23
CA ILE A 117 5.13 3.62 -4.70
C ILE A 117 6.16 4.31 -3.81
N ILE A 118 5.94 5.58 -3.44
CA ILE A 118 6.83 6.30 -2.53
C ILE A 118 6.87 5.61 -1.17
N SER A 119 5.71 5.17 -0.65
CA SER A 119 5.65 4.40 0.59
C SER A 119 6.41 3.08 0.52
N LEU A 120 6.31 2.37 -0.62
CA LEU A 120 7.05 1.14 -0.86
C LEU A 120 8.56 1.38 -0.92
N LEU A 121 9.01 2.41 -1.65
CA LEU A 121 10.43 2.78 -1.72
C LEU A 121 10.97 3.14 -0.33
N LEU A 122 10.18 3.85 0.47
CA LEU A 122 10.52 4.14 1.84
C LEU A 122 10.64 2.85 2.66
N ALA A 123 9.69 1.92 2.59
CA ALA A 123 9.77 0.63 3.27
C ALA A 123 11.02 -0.18 2.87
N LEU A 124 11.37 -0.18 1.58
CA LEU A 124 12.56 -0.84 1.08
C LEU A 124 13.86 -0.20 1.58
N SER A 125 13.86 1.08 1.95
CA SER A 125 15.05 1.73 2.54
C SER A 125 15.36 1.31 3.98
N PHE A 126 14.45 0.58 4.63
CA PHE A 126 14.65 0.00 5.98
C PHE A 126 15.16 -1.45 5.95
N ILE A 127 15.43 -2.01 4.76
CA ILE A 127 16.06 -3.32 4.53
C ILE A 127 17.58 -3.16 4.58
#